data_AF-A0A846BQ26-F1
#
_entry.id   AF-A0A846BQ26-F1
#
_cell.length_a   1.000
_cell.length_b   1.000
_cell.length_c   1.000
_cell.angle_alpha   90.00
_cell.angle_beta   90.00
_cell.angle_gamma   90.00
#
_symmetry.space_group_name_H-M   'P 1'
#
loop_
_entity.id
_entity.type
_entity.pdbx_description
1 polymer ?
#
loop_
_entity_poly.entity_id
_entity_poly.type
_entity_poly.pdbx_seq_one_letter_code
_entity_poly.pdbx_strand_id
1 'polypeptide(L)'
;RQDEQIAARLFQVPDFVGDACKAIASRVRGAVAGEKFDEFHRNSARIIRQAVFGIDAEGHIRDEFRFRTNNLVITNIDIQSVEPVDEETLKSLQKSVQLAIQITTDAQEAAARRDAERIEQQAKARLERQVIVDQGAAEVEKKKLLELQAENAAIESTGQATAEARAKAQAAQIEGELAVTLAQQEAEAARIRQEAELNQLRARQEAELTHQQAINNLEVEKAERIAQITGAEFQQKVAAIGPETLKAIAQAGPEMQARLLEGLGIQSVLITDGKNPINLFSTANGLISPMSSVDSSDG
;
A
#
# COMPACT_ATOMS: atom_id res chain seq x y z
N ARG A 1 -83.02 94.66 53.70
CA ARG A 1 -84.04 93.60 53.87
C ARG A 1 -83.62 92.24 53.27
N GLN A 2 -83.23 92.12 52.00
CA GLN A 2 -82.74 90.83 51.46
C GLN A 2 -81.41 90.40 52.12
N ASP A 3 -80.49 91.34 52.37
CA ASP A 3 -79.21 91.03 53.03
C ASP A 3 -79.36 90.61 54.49
N GLU A 4 -80.34 91.15 55.22
CA GLU A 4 -80.62 90.74 56.61
C GLU A 4 -81.16 89.31 56.69
N GLN A 5 -81.97 88.88 55.71
CA GLN A 5 -82.46 87.50 55.65
C GLN A 5 -81.36 86.51 55.27
N ILE A 6 -80.42 86.91 54.41
CA ILE A 6 -79.25 86.09 54.06
C ILE A 6 -78.29 86.00 55.25
N ALA A 7 -78.04 87.11 55.94
CA ALA A 7 -77.23 87.15 57.16
C ALA A 7 -77.82 86.29 58.28
N ALA A 8 -79.16 86.28 58.43
CA ALA A 8 -79.84 85.42 59.39
C ALA A 8 -79.65 83.91 59.10
N ARG A 9 -79.45 83.50 57.84
CA ARG A 9 -79.20 82.10 57.48
C ARG A 9 -77.87 81.58 58.01
N LEU A 10 -76.84 82.42 58.11
CA LEU A 10 -75.53 82.00 58.63
C LEU A 10 -75.63 81.46 60.07
N PHE A 11 -76.61 81.94 60.85
CA PHE A 11 -76.82 81.54 62.25
C PHE A 11 -77.95 80.52 62.44
N GLN A 12 -78.54 79.97 61.37
CA GLN A 12 -79.62 78.97 61.47
C GLN A 12 -79.15 77.62 62.01
N VAL A 13 -77.85 77.32 61.89
CA VAL A 13 -77.26 76.07 62.37
C VAL A 13 -76.33 76.40 63.54
N PRO A 14 -76.72 76.06 64.80
CA PRO A 14 -75.91 76.34 65.98
C PRO A 14 -74.53 75.66 65.96
N ASP A 15 -74.44 74.44 65.42
CA ASP A 15 -73.20 73.66 65.28
C ASP A 15 -72.95 73.31 63.81
N PHE A 16 -72.53 74.30 63.03
CA PHE A 16 -72.29 74.12 61.60
C PHE A 16 -71.12 73.17 61.30
N VAL A 17 -70.13 73.09 62.20
CA VAL A 17 -68.97 72.20 62.05
C VAL A 17 -69.39 70.76 62.28
N GLY A 18 -70.11 70.47 63.37
CA GLY A 18 -70.58 69.13 63.68
C GLY A 18 -71.56 68.61 62.63
N ASP A 19 -72.47 69.45 62.14
CA ASP A 19 -73.41 69.07 61.07
C ASP A 19 -72.67 68.79 59.74
N ALA A 20 -71.70 69.63 59.38
CA ALA A 20 -70.87 69.41 58.20
C ALA A 20 -70.06 68.11 58.30
N CYS A 21 -69.38 67.88 59.42
CA CYS A 21 -68.62 66.66 59.66
C CYS A 21 -69.50 65.40 59.64
N LYS A 22 -70.71 65.46 60.23
CA LYS A 22 -71.67 64.35 60.21
C LYS A 22 -72.13 64.02 58.79
N ALA A 23 -72.48 65.04 58.00
CA ALA A 23 -72.91 64.86 56.62
C ALA A 23 -71.79 64.27 55.73
N ILE A 24 -70.57 64.80 55.84
CA ILE A 24 -69.39 64.30 55.12
C ILE A 24 -69.09 62.85 55.53
N ALA A 25 -69.00 62.58 56.83
CA ALA A 25 -68.68 61.25 57.34
C ALA A 25 -69.73 60.21 56.94
N SER A 26 -71.02 60.57 56.92
CA SER A 26 -72.08 59.68 56.44
C SER A 26 -71.94 59.35 54.96
N ARG A 27 -71.63 60.34 54.12
CA ARG A 27 -71.43 60.14 52.67
C ARG A 27 -70.21 59.27 52.37
N VAL A 28 -69.09 59.55 53.04
CA VAL A 28 -67.85 58.76 52.91
C VAL A 28 -68.10 57.32 53.36
N ARG A 29 -68.68 57.09 54.55
CA ARG A 29 -68.98 55.73 55.02
C ARG A 29 -69.90 54.98 54.07
N GLY A 30 -70.94 55.64 53.53
CA GLY A 30 -71.89 55.03 52.61
C GLY A 30 -71.24 54.60 51.28
N ALA A 31 -70.38 55.45 50.72
CA ALA A 31 -69.68 55.14 49.48
C ALA A 31 -68.61 54.05 49.66
N VAL A 32 -67.81 54.14 50.73
CA VAL A 32 -66.71 53.19 51.00
C VAL A 32 -67.23 51.79 51.33
N ALA A 33 -68.39 51.66 51.97
CA ALA A 33 -68.98 50.37 52.28
C ALA A 33 -69.33 49.53 51.03
N GLY A 34 -69.51 50.16 49.87
CA GLY A 34 -69.77 49.49 48.60
C GLY A 34 -68.51 49.08 47.83
N GLU A 35 -67.33 49.53 48.26
CA GLU A 35 -66.07 49.33 47.55
C GLU A 35 -65.24 48.21 48.18
N LYS A 36 -64.48 47.49 47.34
CA LYS A 36 -63.49 46.52 47.85
C LYS A 36 -62.31 47.26 48.47
N PHE A 37 -61.70 46.65 49.48
CA PHE A 37 -60.56 47.25 50.20
C PHE A 37 -59.41 47.67 49.26
N ASP A 38 -58.98 46.81 48.34
CA ASP A 38 -57.85 47.10 47.43
C ASP A 38 -58.16 48.27 46.49
N GLU A 39 -59.39 48.32 45.96
CA GLU A 39 -59.85 49.42 45.10
C GLU A 39 -59.90 50.73 45.88
N PHE A 40 -60.43 50.70 47.11
CA PHE A 40 -60.41 51.86 47.98
C PHE A 40 -58.99 52.29 48.38
N HIS A 41 -58.09 51.35 48.68
CA HIS A 41 -56.71 51.66 49.06
C HIS A 41 -55.96 52.35 47.90
N ARG A 42 -56.14 51.88 46.67
CA ARG A 42 -55.51 52.45 45.48
C ARG A 42 -56.14 53.78 45.04
N ASN A 43 -57.46 53.93 45.19
CA ASN A 43 -58.23 55.05 44.63
C ASN A 43 -58.97 55.92 45.68
N SER A 44 -58.55 55.85 46.95
CA SER A 44 -59.17 56.53 48.11
C SER A 44 -59.44 58.01 47.86
N ALA A 45 -58.46 58.72 47.31
CA ALA A 45 -58.55 60.15 47.01
C ALA A 45 -59.68 60.50 46.03
N ARG A 46 -59.94 59.63 45.06
CA ARG A 46 -61.01 59.82 44.06
C ARG A 46 -62.36 59.45 44.66
N ILE A 47 -62.44 58.30 45.33
CA ILE A 47 -63.67 57.75 45.91
C ILE A 47 -64.23 58.69 46.98
N ILE A 48 -63.39 59.20 47.89
CA ILE A 48 -63.82 60.12 48.96
C ILE A 48 -64.32 61.45 48.37
N ARG A 49 -63.59 62.04 47.42
CA ARG A 49 -64.01 63.30 46.77
C ARG A 49 -65.32 63.13 46.03
N GLN A 50 -65.46 62.06 45.25
CA GLN A 50 -66.70 61.72 44.55
C GLN A 50 -67.87 61.51 45.53
N ALA A 51 -67.64 60.86 46.68
CA ALA A 51 -68.68 60.64 47.68
C ALA A 51 -69.20 61.95 48.31
N VAL A 52 -68.31 62.93 48.53
CA VAL A 52 -68.69 64.17 49.22
C VAL A 52 -69.26 65.21 48.26
N PHE A 53 -68.59 65.47 47.14
CA PHE A 53 -69.01 66.49 46.18
C PHE A 53 -70.09 65.99 45.20
N GLY A 54 -70.17 64.67 45.02
CA GLY A 54 -71.01 64.07 43.99
C GLY A 54 -70.46 64.30 42.59
N ILE A 55 -71.23 63.83 41.61
CA ILE A 55 -70.89 63.92 40.19
C ILE A 55 -71.83 64.92 39.52
N ASP A 56 -71.35 65.66 38.54
CA ASP A 56 -72.17 66.47 37.64
C ASP A 56 -72.89 65.60 36.58
N ALA A 57 -73.59 66.24 35.64
CA ALA A 57 -74.29 65.54 34.56
C ALA A 57 -73.34 64.99 33.48
N GLU A 58 -72.07 65.38 33.50
CA GLU A 58 -71.04 65.05 32.51
C GLU A 58 -70.07 63.96 33.02
N GLY A 59 -70.16 63.58 34.30
CA GLY A 59 -69.35 62.53 34.91
C GLY A 59 -68.18 63.06 35.75
N HIS A 60 -68.02 64.37 35.91
CA HIS A 60 -66.94 64.97 36.69
C HIS A 60 -67.34 65.22 38.15
N ILE A 61 -66.34 65.19 39.04
CA ILE A 61 -66.51 65.50 40.46
C ILE A 61 -66.73 67.00 40.58
N ARG A 62 -67.75 67.43 41.31
CA ARG A 62 -68.04 68.86 41.51
C ARG A 62 -66.97 69.54 42.36
N ASP A 63 -66.75 70.82 42.12
CA ASP A 63 -65.73 71.61 42.83
C ASP A 63 -66.21 72.14 44.20
N GLU A 64 -67.52 72.19 44.43
CA GLU A 64 -68.07 72.68 45.69
C GLU A 64 -69.22 71.82 46.21
N PHE A 65 -69.28 71.70 47.53
CA PHE A 65 -70.41 71.14 48.25
C PHE A 65 -71.02 72.20 49.17
N ARG A 66 -72.28 72.58 48.89
CA ARG A 66 -72.97 73.69 49.56
C ARG A 66 -74.10 73.21 50.45
N PHE A 67 -74.06 73.60 51.73
CA PHE A 67 -75.16 73.46 52.67
C PHE A 67 -76.16 74.60 52.48
N ARG A 68 -77.40 74.28 52.09
CA ARG A 68 -78.44 75.30 51.81
C ARG A 68 -78.96 76.00 53.07
N THR A 69 -78.82 75.38 54.24
CA THR A 69 -79.36 75.87 55.51
C THR A 69 -78.59 77.08 56.04
N ASN A 70 -77.26 77.05 55.96
CA ASN A 70 -76.38 78.10 56.49
C ASN A 70 -75.43 78.70 55.44
N ASN A 71 -75.55 78.32 54.17
CA ASN A 71 -74.67 78.70 53.08
C ASN A 71 -73.19 78.32 53.28
N LEU A 72 -72.88 77.35 54.15
CA LEU A 72 -71.54 76.80 54.25
C LEU A 72 -71.15 76.13 52.93
N VAL A 73 -70.00 76.50 52.38
CA VAL A 73 -69.45 75.92 51.16
C VAL A 73 -68.14 75.22 51.51
N ILE A 74 -68.06 73.95 51.13
CA ILE A 74 -66.82 73.18 51.15
C ILE A 74 -66.29 73.19 49.73
N THR A 75 -65.06 73.66 49.55
CA THR A 75 -64.40 73.80 48.25
C THR A 75 -63.33 72.75 48.00
N ASN A 76 -62.80 72.13 49.06
CA ASN A 76 -61.82 71.05 48.94
C ASN A 76 -61.85 70.15 50.18
N ILE A 77 -61.37 68.91 50.02
CA ILE A 77 -61.20 67.93 51.09
C ILE A 77 -59.85 67.27 50.93
N ASP A 78 -59.01 67.46 51.93
CA ASP A 78 -57.68 66.86 51.98
C ASP A 78 -57.70 65.60 52.84
N ILE A 79 -57.26 64.49 52.25
CA ILE A 79 -57.17 63.19 52.91
C ILE A 79 -55.75 63.05 53.43
N GLN A 80 -55.58 63.15 54.74
CA GLN A 80 -54.27 63.14 55.37
C GLN A 80 -53.70 61.72 55.50
N SER A 81 -54.53 60.77 55.92
CA SER A 81 -54.14 59.37 56.06
C SER A 81 -55.35 58.45 55.92
N VAL A 82 -55.08 57.22 55.47
CA VAL A 82 -56.05 56.13 55.41
C VAL A 82 -55.33 54.89 55.91
N GLU A 83 -55.68 54.45 57.11
CA GLU A 83 -55.04 53.31 57.77
C GLU A 83 -56.07 52.24 58.12
N PRO A 84 -55.77 50.95 57.90
CA PRO A 84 -56.60 49.87 58.42
C PRO A 84 -56.61 49.92 59.94
N VAL A 85 -57.80 49.81 60.54
CA VAL A 85 -57.96 49.75 62.01
C VAL A 85 -57.61 48.35 62.55
N ASP A 86 -57.75 47.33 61.71
CA ASP A 86 -57.51 45.93 62.07
C ASP A 86 -56.04 45.52 61.85
N GLU A 87 -55.41 44.98 62.91
CA GLU A 87 -54.00 44.56 62.88
C GLU A 87 -53.74 43.42 61.90
N GLU A 88 -54.70 42.51 61.69
CA GLU A 88 -54.54 41.38 60.77
C GLU A 88 -54.52 41.86 59.32
N THR A 89 -55.37 42.82 58.99
CA THR A 89 -55.37 43.51 57.69
C THR A 89 -54.04 44.25 57.46
N LEU A 90 -53.54 44.97 58.47
CA LEU A 90 -52.23 45.65 58.38
C LEU A 90 -51.07 44.66 58.11
N LYS A 91 -51.03 43.54 58.84
CA LYS A 91 -50.02 42.48 58.63
C LYS A 91 -50.14 41.85 57.23
N SER A 92 -51.35 41.68 56.72
CA SER A 92 -51.59 41.14 55.38
C SER A 92 -51.11 42.08 54.28
N LEU A 93 -51.26 43.40 54.45
CA LEU A 93 -50.69 44.40 53.54
C LEU A 93 -49.16 44.36 53.57
N GLN A 94 -48.55 44.30 54.75
CA GLN A 94 -47.08 44.21 54.88
C GLN A 94 -46.51 42.97 54.19
N LYS A 95 -47.16 41.80 54.36
CA LYS A 95 -46.79 40.57 53.65
C LYS A 95 -46.92 40.72 52.13
N SER A 96 -47.96 41.40 51.66
CA SER A 96 -48.17 41.63 50.23
C SER A 96 -47.07 42.52 49.64
N VAL A 97 -46.63 43.56 50.36
CA VAL A 97 -45.49 44.40 49.95
C VAL A 97 -44.20 43.60 49.91
N GLN A 98 -43.93 42.79 50.94
CA GLN A 98 -42.76 41.91 50.96
C GLN A 98 -42.76 40.93 49.77
N LEU A 99 -43.91 40.34 49.46
CA LEU A 99 -44.05 39.43 48.33
C LEU A 99 -43.84 40.16 46.99
N ALA A 100 -44.34 41.40 46.86
CA ALA A 100 -44.11 42.21 45.66
C ALA A 100 -42.61 42.48 45.45
N ILE A 101 -41.87 42.82 46.51
CA ILE A 101 -40.41 43.01 46.44
C ILE A 101 -39.72 41.71 46.04
N GLN A 102 -40.13 40.58 46.63
CA GLN A 102 -39.58 39.27 46.29
C GLN A 102 -39.81 38.95 44.81
N ILE A 103 -41.04 39.13 44.30
CA ILE A 103 -41.37 38.90 42.89
C ILE A 103 -40.50 39.77 41.98
N THR A 104 -40.32 41.05 42.32
CA THR A 104 -39.45 41.93 41.51
C THR A 104 -37.98 41.50 41.55
N THR A 105 -37.50 41.03 42.71
CA THR A 105 -36.13 40.53 42.88
C THR A 105 -35.93 39.25 42.08
N ASP A 106 -36.84 38.29 42.21
CA ASP A 106 -36.82 37.01 41.49
C ASP A 106 -36.89 37.23 39.97
N ALA A 107 -37.71 38.19 39.52
CA ALA A 107 -37.79 38.54 38.11
C ALA A 107 -36.47 39.14 37.58
N GLN A 108 -35.82 40.00 38.36
CA GLN A 108 -34.51 40.55 38.01
C GLN A 108 -33.43 39.46 38.00
N GLU A 109 -33.41 38.57 38.99
CA GLU A 109 -32.47 37.46 39.04
C GLU A 109 -32.66 36.50 37.86
N ALA A 110 -33.91 36.14 37.54
CA ALA A 110 -34.21 35.28 36.40
C ALA A 110 -33.79 35.92 35.07
N ALA A 111 -33.96 37.23 34.91
CA ALA A 111 -33.48 37.95 33.73
C ALA A 111 -31.94 37.91 33.64
N ALA A 112 -31.23 38.19 34.74
CA ALA A 112 -29.78 38.15 34.78
C ALA A 112 -29.23 36.74 34.49
N ARG A 113 -29.84 35.69 35.04
CA ARG A 113 -29.46 34.29 34.76
C ARG A 113 -29.64 33.96 33.28
N ARG A 114 -30.78 34.33 32.67
CA ARG A 114 -31.02 34.11 31.23
C ARG A 114 -30.02 34.84 30.36
N ASP A 115 -29.65 36.07 30.71
CA ASP A 115 -28.63 36.81 29.97
C ASP A 115 -27.25 36.15 30.07
N ALA A 116 -26.89 35.65 31.26
CA ALA A 116 -25.66 34.90 31.47
C ALA A 116 -25.64 33.61 30.63
N GLU A 117 -26.72 32.82 30.68
CA GLU A 117 -26.87 31.58 29.87
C GLU A 117 -26.79 31.87 28.36
N ARG A 118 -27.40 32.96 27.90
CA ARG A 118 -27.33 33.38 26.49
C ARG A 118 -25.90 33.70 26.07
N ILE A 119 -25.15 34.43 26.90
CA ILE A 119 -23.74 34.76 26.64
C ILE A 119 -22.89 33.49 26.61
N GLU A 120 -23.10 32.58 27.56
CA GLU A 120 -22.38 31.30 27.62
C GLU A 120 -22.65 30.44 26.37
N GLN A 121 -23.92 30.32 25.95
CA GLN A 121 -24.28 29.60 24.73
C GLN A 121 -23.64 30.22 23.49
N GLN A 122 -23.61 31.55 23.37
CA GLN A 122 -22.96 32.24 22.27
C GLN A 122 -21.45 31.97 22.25
N ALA A 123 -20.80 31.97 23.42
CA ALA A 123 -19.38 31.65 23.54
C ALA A 123 -19.09 30.19 23.13
N LYS A 124 -19.90 29.23 23.59
CA LYS A 124 -19.79 27.81 23.20
C LYS A 124 -19.97 27.62 21.70
N ALA A 125 -21.02 28.19 21.11
CA ALA A 125 -21.28 28.10 19.68
C ALA A 125 -20.14 28.71 18.84
N ARG A 126 -19.53 29.81 19.31
CA ARG A 126 -18.37 30.42 18.65
C ARG A 126 -17.14 29.50 18.73
N LEU A 127 -16.89 28.90 19.89
CA LEU A 127 -15.79 27.96 20.07
C LEU A 127 -15.95 26.72 19.18
N GLU A 128 -17.14 26.12 19.15
CA GLU A 128 -17.43 24.95 18.30
C GLU A 128 -17.23 25.27 16.82
N ARG A 129 -17.70 26.44 16.35
CA ARG A 129 -17.43 26.88 14.98
C ARG A 129 -15.94 27.03 14.71
N GLN A 130 -15.18 27.60 15.65
CA GLN A 130 -13.73 27.74 15.50
C GLN A 130 -13.06 26.36 15.40
N VAL A 131 -13.42 25.41 16.25
CA VAL A 131 -12.90 24.04 16.22
C VAL A 131 -13.17 23.38 14.86
N ILE A 132 -14.38 23.54 14.32
CA ILE A 132 -14.73 22.99 13.00
C ILE A 132 -13.88 23.61 11.89
N VAL A 133 -13.67 24.94 11.93
CA VAL A 133 -12.83 25.64 10.95
C VAL A 133 -11.37 25.18 11.04
N ASP A 134 -10.84 25.05 12.26
CA ASP A 134 -9.46 24.62 12.49
C ASP A 134 -9.27 23.16 12.06
N GLN A 135 -10.22 22.28 12.37
CA GLN A 135 -10.23 20.89 11.88
C GLN A 135 -10.33 20.83 10.36
N GLY A 136 -11.16 21.66 9.75
CA GLY A 136 -11.27 21.75 8.30
C GLY A 136 -9.95 22.16 7.65
N ALA A 137 -9.26 23.17 8.20
CA ALA A 137 -7.95 23.59 7.72
C ALA A 137 -6.89 22.48 7.90
N ALA A 138 -6.90 21.77 9.04
CA ALA A 138 -6.00 20.66 9.30
C ALA A 138 -6.24 19.49 8.32
N GLU A 139 -7.49 19.16 8.00
CA GLU A 139 -7.82 18.10 7.03
C GLU A 139 -7.42 18.48 5.59
N VAL A 140 -7.48 19.77 5.22
CA VAL A 140 -6.95 20.25 3.93
C VAL A 140 -5.45 20.02 3.80
N GLU A 141 -4.67 20.37 4.84
CA GLU A 141 -3.23 20.15 4.83
C GLU A 141 -2.87 18.66 4.90
N LYS A 142 -3.63 17.87 5.67
CA LYS A 142 -3.48 16.42 5.75
C LYS A 142 -3.74 15.75 4.40
N LYS A 143 -4.72 16.22 3.62
CA LYS A 143 -4.96 15.74 2.27
C LYS A 143 -3.72 15.95 1.38
N LYS A 144 -3.11 17.15 1.40
CA LYS A 144 -1.89 17.44 0.64
C LYS A 144 -0.73 16.53 1.07
N LEU A 145 -0.57 16.32 2.38
CA LEU A 145 0.44 15.39 2.90
C LEU A 145 0.23 13.97 2.40
N LEU A 146 -1.01 13.48 2.40
CA LEU A 146 -1.35 12.15 1.87
C LEU A 146 -1.10 12.04 0.36
N GLU A 147 -1.41 13.08 -0.42
CA GLU A 147 -1.11 13.14 -1.85
C GLU A 147 0.40 13.02 -2.09
N LEU A 148 1.21 13.81 -1.39
CA LEU A 148 2.67 13.77 -1.48
C LEU A 148 3.25 12.43 -0.98
N GLN A 149 2.67 11.83 0.05
CA GLN A 149 3.07 10.50 0.53
C GLN A 149 2.77 9.42 -0.50
N ALA A 150 1.60 9.47 -1.15
CA ALA A 150 1.25 8.54 -2.21
C ALA A 150 2.17 8.69 -3.43
N GLU A 151 2.49 9.93 -3.82
CA GLU A 151 3.44 10.21 -4.90
C GLU A 151 4.85 9.70 -4.56
N ASN A 152 5.35 9.97 -3.35
CA ASN A 152 6.64 9.46 -2.89
C ASN A 152 6.66 7.93 -2.85
N ALA A 153 5.61 7.28 -2.36
CA ALA A 153 5.53 5.82 -2.35
C ALA A 153 5.53 5.23 -3.77
N ALA A 154 4.87 5.89 -4.73
CA ALA A 154 4.90 5.49 -6.13
C ALA A 154 6.30 5.66 -6.74
N ILE A 155 6.98 6.77 -6.46
CA ILE A 155 8.36 7.02 -6.91
C ILE A 155 9.32 6.01 -6.28
N GLU A 156 9.18 5.72 -4.99
CA GLU A 156 10.02 4.75 -4.28
C GLU A 156 9.84 3.34 -4.85
N SER A 157 8.59 2.90 -5.04
CA SER A 157 8.28 1.58 -5.60
C SER A 157 8.80 1.44 -7.05
N THR A 158 8.57 2.46 -7.88
CA THR A 158 9.08 2.45 -9.27
C THR A 158 10.61 2.56 -9.32
N GLY A 159 11.21 3.37 -8.44
CA GLY A 159 12.66 3.50 -8.28
C GLY A 159 13.31 2.19 -7.88
N GLN A 160 12.72 1.48 -6.90
CA GLN A 160 13.20 0.18 -6.47
C GLN A 160 13.06 -0.87 -7.59
N ALA A 161 11.89 -0.96 -8.23
CA ALA A 161 11.66 -1.92 -9.31
C ALA A 161 12.58 -1.67 -10.51
N THR A 162 12.80 -0.40 -10.89
CA THR A 162 13.70 -0.06 -12.00
C THR A 162 15.17 -0.29 -11.63
N ALA A 163 15.58 0.01 -10.40
CA ALA A 163 16.93 -0.28 -9.92
C ALA A 163 17.21 -1.79 -9.89
N GLU A 164 16.28 -2.59 -9.35
CA GLU A 164 16.39 -4.06 -9.33
C GLU A 164 16.40 -4.65 -10.74
N ALA A 165 15.52 -4.18 -11.62
CA ALA A 165 15.48 -4.64 -13.01
C ALA A 165 16.78 -4.31 -13.75
N ARG A 166 17.33 -3.10 -13.58
CA ARG A 166 18.63 -2.70 -14.15
C ARG A 166 19.77 -3.53 -13.58
N ALA A 167 19.80 -3.76 -12.28
CA ALA A 167 20.83 -4.58 -11.64
C ALA A 167 20.81 -6.02 -12.15
N LYS A 168 19.63 -6.63 -12.27
CA LYS A 168 19.46 -7.98 -12.85
C LYS A 168 19.88 -8.03 -14.32
N ALA A 169 19.49 -7.03 -15.12
CA ALA A 169 19.89 -6.96 -16.52
C ALA A 169 21.41 -6.82 -16.67
N GLN A 170 22.05 -5.97 -15.86
CA GLN A 170 23.51 -5.82 -15.87
C GLN A 170 24.22 -7.10 -15.41
N ALA A 171 23.73 -7.77 -14.36
CA ALA A 171 24.29 -9.04 -13.92
C ALA A 171 24.21 -10.10 -15.01
N ALA A 172 23.04 -10.26 -15.66
CA ALA A 172 22.84 -11.18 -16.76
C ALA A 172 23.73 -10.84 -17.98
N GLN A 173 23.94 -9.56 -18.26
CA GLN A 173 24.85 -9.13 -19.32
C GLN A 173 26.30 -9.53 -19.02
N ILE A 174 26.77 -9.28 -17.80
CA ILE A 174 28.12 -9.66 -17.37
C ILE A 174 28.30 -11.19 -17.42
N GLU A 175 27.32 -11.95 -16.93
CA GLU A 175 27.35 -13.42 -17.01
C GLU A 175 27.37 -13.92 -18.45
N GLY A 176 26.59 -13.31 -19.34
CA GLY A 176 26.57 -13.63 -20.76
C GLY A 176 27.93 -13.35 -21.43
N GLU A 177 28.51 -12.17 -21.18
CA GLU A 177 29.83 -11.78 -21.69
C GLU A 177 30.93 -12.71 -21.14
N LEU A 178 30.87 -13.07 -19.86
CA LEU A 178 31.80 -14.01 -19.23
C LEU A 178 31.67 -15.41 -19.84
N ALA A 179 30.45 -15.91 -20.07
CA ALA A 179 30.23 -17.21 -20.68
C ALA A 179 30.78 -17.30 -22.11
N VAL A 180 30.58 -16.24 -22.91
CA VAL A 180 31.18 -16.15 -24.26
C VAL A 180 32.70 -16.13 -24.18
N THR A 181 33.26 -15.33 -23.28
CA THR A 181 34.72 -15.22 -23.11
C THR A 181 35.32 -16.55 -22.64
N LEU A 182 34.67 -17.24 -21.70
CA LEU A 182 35.09 -18.55 -21.20
C LEU A 182 35.04 -19.58 -22.32
N ALA A 183 33.94 -19.64 -23.08
CA ALA A 183 33.82 -20.56 -24.21
C ALA A 183 34.88 -20.31 -25.29
N GLN A 184 35.24 -19.04 -25.56
CA GLN A 184 36.33 -18.68 -26.46
C GLN A 184 37.69 -19.18 -25.92
N GLN A 185 37.98 -18.96 -24.63
CA GLN A 185 39.21 -19.44 -24.02
C GLN A 185 39.30 -20.97 -23.98
N GLU A 186 38.20 -21.66 -23.69
CA GLU A 186 38.14 -23.13 -23.72
C GLU A 186 38.35 -23.66 -25.14
N ALA A 187 37.72 -23.04 -26.16
CA ALA A 187 37.90 -23.41 -27.55
C ALA A 187 39.36 -23.19 -28.00
N GLU A 188 39.98 -22.10 -27.59
CA GLU A 188 41.39 -21.83 -27.90
C GLU A 188 42.33 -22.79 -27.17
N ALA A 189 42.07 -23.08 -25.89
CA ALA A 189 42.82 -24.09 -25.14
C ALA A 189 42.69 -25.49 -25.75
N ALA A 190 41.48 -25.87 -26.17
CA ALA A 190 41.22 -27.13 -26.86
C ALA A 190 41.97 -27.19 -28.20
N ARG A 191 41.95 -26.10 -28.99
CA ARG A 191 42.71 -25.99 -30.25
C ARG A 191 44.20 -26.21 -30.02
N ILE A 192 44.79 -25.53 -29.03
CA ILE A 192 46.22 -25.66 -28.70
C ILE A 192 46.56 -27.09 -28.27
N ARG A 193 45.72 -27.71 -27.43
CA ARG A 193 45.93 -29.11 -27.00
C ARG A 193 45.87 -30.07 -28.19
N GLN A 194 44.85 -29.95 -29.04
CA GLN A 194 44.70 -30.78 -30.23
C GLN A 194 45.86 -30.59 -31.21
N GLU A 195 46.32 -29.35 -31.40
CA GLU A 195 47.47 -29.06 -32.24
C GLU A 195 48.77 -29.66 -31.68
N ALA A 196 48.97 -29.58 -30.36
CA ALA A 196 50.09 -30.23 -29.68
C ALA A 196 50.06 -31.76 -29.78
N GLU A 197 48.89 -32.38 -29.57
CA GLU A 197 48.68 -33.83 -29.74
C GLU A 197 48.94 -34.27 -31.19
N LEU A 198 48.43 -33.52 -32.17
CA LEU A 198 48.66 -33.80 -33.59
C LEU A 198 50.14 -33.71 -33.95
N ASN A 199 50.84 -32.70 -33.43
CA ASN A 199 52.28 -32.54 -33.66
C ASN A 199 53.08 -33.69 -33.03
N GLN A 200 52.73 -34.12 -31.82
CA GLN A 200 53.34 -35.30 -31.20
C GLN A 200 53.08 -36.58 -31.98
N LEU A 201 51.84 -36.78 -32.45
CA LEU A 201 51.47 -37.94 -33.24
C LEU A 201 52.22 -37.99 -34.57
N ARG A 202 52.31 -36.85 -35.28
CA ARG A 202 53.09 -36.72 -36.52
C ARG A 202 54.55 -37.05 -36.29
N ALA A 203 55.18 -36.47 -35.26
CA ALA A 203 56.58 -36.75 -34.93
C ALA A 203 56.80 -38.24 -34.61
N ARG A 204 55.85 -38.88 -33.89
CA ARG A 204 55.92 -40.31 -33.61
C ARG A 204 55.79 -41.16 -34.87
N GLN A 205 54.81 -40.86 -35.73
CA GLN A 205 54.61 -41.58 -36.99
C GLN A 205 55.81 -41.42 -37.93
N GLU A 206 56.41 -40.23 -38.00
CA GLU A 206 57.61 -39.98 -38.80
C GLU A 206 58.82 -40.78 -38.27
N ALA A 207 59.00 -40.83 -36.95
CA ALA A 207 60.02 -41.68 -36.32
C ALA A 207 59.79 -43.19 -36.57
N GLU A 208 58.53 -43.64 -36.53
CA GLU A 208 58.18 -45.03 -36.82
C GLU A 208 58.40 -45.40 -38.28
N LEU A 209 58.00 -44.51 -39.20
CA LEU A 209 58.17 -44.69 -40.63
C LEU A 209 59.65 -44.72 -41.03
N THR A 210 60.48 -43.84 -40.46
CA THR A 210 61.94 -43.86 -40.68
C THR A 210 62.59 -45.12 -40.12
N HIS A 211 62.16 -45.59 -38.95
CA HIS A 211 62.63 -46.86 -38.39
C HIS A 211 62.24 -48.06 -39.26
N GLN A 212 60.99 -48.12 -39.73
CA GLN A 212 60.51 -49.18 -40.61
C GLN A 212 61.24 -49.16 -41.96
N GLN A 213 61.49 -47.98 -42.53
CA GLN A 213 62.31 -47.85 -43.75
C GLN A 213 63.72 -48.38 -43.52
N ALA A 214 64.35 -48.09 -42.38
CA ALA A 214 65.67 -48.60 -42.05
C ALA A 214 65.67 -50.14 -41.91
N ILE A 215 64.66 -50.72 -41.25
CA ILE A 215 64.48 -52.18 -41.16
C ILE A 215 64.31 -52.79 -42.56
N ASN A 216 63.39 -52.25 -43.37
CA ASN A 216 63.13 -52.75 -44.71
C ASN A 216 64.39 -52.70 -45.58
N ASN A 217 65.16 -51.60 -45.52
CA ASN A 217 66.43 -51.49 -46.24
C ASN A 217 67.44 -52.54 -45.77
N LEU A 218 67.52 -52.81 -44.46
CA LEU A 218 68.40 -53.84 -43.90
C LEU A 218 67.95 -55.25 -44.28
N GLU A 219 66.65 -55.50 -44.39
CA GLU A 219 66.10 -56.76 -44.91
C GLU A 219 66.43 -56.96 -46.38
N VAL A 220 66.29 -55.91 -47.21
CA VAL A 220 66.68 -55.92 -48.62
C VAL A 220 68.18 -56.20 -48.74
N GLU A 221 69.03 -55.49 -48.00
CA GLU A 221 70.48 -55.73 -48.02
C GLU A 221 70.82 -57.17 -47.59
N LYS A 222 70.18 -57.67 -46.53
CA LYS A 222 70.35 -59.06 -46.09
C LYS A 222 69.93 -60.05 -47.18
N ALA A 223 68.77 -59.84 -47.81
CA ALA A 223 68.27 -60.70 -48.88
C ALA A 223 69.18 -60.68 -50.10
N GLU A 224 69.67 -59.51 -50.51
CA GLU A 224 70.66 -59.36 -51.59
C GLU A 224 71.95 -60.11 -51.26
N ARG A 225 72.47 -59.99 -50.03
CA ARG A 225 73.70 -60.67 -49.60
C ARG A 225 73.51 -62.19 -49.56
N ILE A 226 72.37 -62.67 -49.06
CA ILE A 226 72.02 -64.10 -49.08
C ILE A 226 71.88 -64.59 -50.52
N ALA A 227 71.25 -63.82 -51.41
CA ALA A 227 71.12 -64.16 -52.83
C ALA A 227 72.48 -64.19 -53.53
N GLN A 228 73.40 -63.29 -53.20
CA GLN A 228 74.78 -63.32 -53.70
C GLN A 228 75.56 -64.54 -53.18
N ILE A 229 75.45 -64.85 -51.88
CA ILE A 229 76.10 -66.03 -51.29
C ILE A 229 75.54 -67.32 -51.90
N THR A 230 74.22 -67.47 -51.97
CA THR A 230 73.58 -68.65 -52.57
C THR A 230 73.85 -68.74 -54.07
N GLY A 231 73.88 -67.61 -54.78
CA GLY A 231 74.32 -67.54 -56.18
C GLY A 231 75.77 -68.01 -56.36
N ALA A 232 76.69 -67.54 -55.50
CA ALA A 232 78.09 -67.96 -55.51
C ALA A 232 78.28 -69.44 -55.11
N GLU A 233 77.55 -69.91 -54.10
CA GLU A 233 77.56 -71.31 -53.67
C GLU A 233 76.97 -72.23 -54.75
N PHE A 234 75.87 -71.81 -55.39
CA PHE A 234 75.29 -72.52 -56.54
C PHE A 234 76.26 -72.54 -57.72
N GLN A 235 76.93 -71.42 -58.02
CA GLN A 235 77.95 -71.36 -59.07
C GLN A 235 79.13 -72.29 -58.77
N GLN A 236 79.60 -72.35 -57.52
CA GLN A 236 80.61 -73.32 -57.09
C GLN A 236 80.13 -74.77 -57.20
N LYS A 237 78.90 -75.07 -56.77
CA LYS A 237 78.29 -76.41 -56.90
C LYS A 237 78.17 -76.84 -58.37
N VAL A 238 77.69 -75.95 -59.24
CA VAL A 238 77.58 -76.18 -60.69
C VAL A 238 78.95 -76.36 -61.34
N ALA A 239 79.95 -75.55 -60.96
CA ALA A 239 81.32 -75.68 -61.44
C ALA A 239 81.98 -77.00 -61.00
N ALA A 240 81.72 -77.46 -59.77
CA ALA A 240 82.23 -78.73 -59.25
C ALA A 240 81.62 -79.97 -59.94
N ILE A 241 80.35 -79.89 -60.37
CA ILE A 241 79.70 -80.97 -61.13
C ILE A 241 80.21 -80.98 -62.59
N GLY A 242 80.49 -79.82 -63.18
CA GLY A 242 81.03 -79.67 -64.52
C GLY A 242 79.96 -79.75 -65.63
N PRO A 243 80.11 -78.99 -66.73
CA PRO A 243 79.07 -78.83 -67.75
C PRO A 243 78.73 -80.13 -68.50
N GLU A 244 79.71 -81.00 -68.71
CA GLU A 244 79.51 -82.30 -69.37
C GLU A 244 78.70 -83.28 -68.49
N THR A 245 78.88 -83.25 -67.17
CA THR A 245 78.13 -84.10 -66.23
C THR A 245 76.69 -83.62 -66.08
N LEU A 246 76.43 -82.31 -66.06
CA LEU A 246 75.07 -81.75 -66.07
C LEU A 246 74.31 -82.12 -67.34
N LYS A 247 74.99 -82.13 -68.48
CA LYS A 247 74.42 -82.54 -69.77
C LYS A 247 74.07 -84.03 -69.81
N ALA A 248 74.92 -84.88 -69.22
CA ALA A 248 74.63 -86.30 -69.05
C ALA A 248 73.46 -86.57 -68.08
N ILE A 249 73.34 -85.77 -67.01
CA ILE A 249 72.25 -85.87 -66.01
C ILE A 249 70.90 -85.41 -66.59
N ALA A 250 70.88 -84.37 -67.42
CA ALA A 250 69.65 -83.90 -68.09
C ALA A 250 69.12 -84.89 -69.14
N GLN A 251 69.96 -85.79 -69.67
CA GLN A 251 69.60 -86.81 -70.66
C GLN A 251 69.42 -88.22 -70.07
N ALA A 252 69.64 -88.42 -68.76
CA ALA A 252 69.43 -89.69 -68.07
C ALA A 252 67.98 -89.85 -67.57
N GLY A 253 67.39 -91.02 -67.81
CA GLY A 253 65.99 -91.33 -67.54
C GLY A 253 65.54 -91.25 -66.07
N PRO A 254 64.22 -91.32 -65.83
CA PRO A 254 63.53 -90.81 -64.63
C PRO A 254 64.00 -91.37 -63.28
N GLU A 255 64.58 -92.57 -63.24
CA GLU A 255 65.08 -93.16 -61.99
C GLU A 255 66.37 -92.47 -61.47
N MET A 256 67.23 -91.96 -62.35
CA MET A 256 68.47 -91.28 -61.95
C MET A 256 68.20 -89.83 -61.48
N GLN A 257 67.11 -89.22 -61.94
CA GLN A 257 66.68 -87.88 -61.54
C GLN A 257 66.19 -87.84 -60.08
N ALA A 258 65.56 -88.91 -59.58
CA ALA A 258 65.07 -88.98 -58.20
C ALA A 258 66.20 -89.09 -57.15
N ARG A 259 67.26 -89.88 -57.43
CA ARG A 259 68.42 -90.01 -56.52
C ARG A 259 69.29 -88.75 -56.47
N LEU A 260 69.29 -87.93 -57.51
CA LEU A 260 70.01 -86.66 -57.55
C LEU A 260 69.23 -85.50 -56.94
N LEU A 261 67.90 -85.51 -56.95
CA LEU A 261 67.07 -84.57 -56.18
C LEU A 261 67.28 -84.72 -54.67
N GLU A 262 67.54 -85.95 -54.20
CA GLU A 262 67.95 -86.25 -52.82
C GLU A 262 69.41 -85.80 -52.54
N GLY A 263 70.32 -85.95 -53.50
CA GLY A 263 71.73 -85.53 -53.39
C GLY A 263 72.02 -84.04 -53.59
N LEU A 264 71.14 -83.29 -54.25
CA LEU A 264 71.22 -81.83 -54.40
C LEU A 264 70.66 -81.07 -53.18
N GLY A 265 70.26 -81.79 -52.12
CA GLY A 265 69.77 -81.20 -50.89
C GLY A 265 68.47 -80.40 -51.08
N ILE A 266 67.75 -80.62 -52.18
CA ILE A 266 66.40 -80.08 -52.37
C ILE A 266 65.49 -80.98 -51.53
N GLN A 267 65.48 -80.69 -50.23
CA GLN A 267 64.48 -81.21 -49.32
C GLN A 267 63.12 -80.86 -49.91
N SER A 268 62.23 -81.84 -49.99
CA SER A 268 60.82 -81.59 -50.25
C SER A 268 60.36 -80.56 -49.22
N VAL A 269 60.27 -79.30 -49.62
CA VAL A 269 59.68 -78.26 -48.78
C VAL A 269 58.22 -78.66 -48.68
N LEU A 270 57.88 -79.20 -47.51
CA LEU A 270 56.52 -79.46 -47.08
C LEU A 270 55.84 -78.08 -46.98
N ILE A 271 55.27 -77.59 -48.07
CA ILE A 271 54.41 -76.41 -48.04
C ILE A 271 53.09 -76.89 -47.44
N THR A 272 52.97 -76.76 -46.12
CA THR A 272 51.72 -76.99 -45.40
C THR A 272 50.83 -75.76 -45.55
N ASP A 273 49.88 -75.80 -46.49
CA ASP A 273 48.65 -75.04 -46.35
C ASP A 273 47.54 -75.99 -45.86
N GLY A 274 47.40 -76.04 -44.53
CA GLY A 274 46.16 -76.21 -43.78
C GLY A 274 45.19 -77.38 -44.00
N LYS A 275 45.02 -78.00 -45.18
CA LYS A 275 43.85 -78.88 -45.39
C LYS A 275 43.91 -79.99 -46.43
N ASN A 276 44.98 -80.24 -47.19
CA ASN A 276 45.13 -81.47 -47.99
C ASN A 276 46.60 -81.75 -48.41
N PRO A 277 47.20 -82.93 -48.14
CA PRO A 277 48.59 -83.22 -48.50
C PRO A 277 48.74 -83.56 -49.99
N ILE A 278 49.47 -82.73 -50.75
CA ILE A 278 49.83 -83.01 -52.15
C ILE A 278 51.24 -83.61 -52.19
N ASN A 279 51.35 -84.86 -52.63
CA ASN A 279 52.62 -85.55 -52.84
C ASN A 279 53.17 -85.20 -54.24
N LEU A 280 54.23 -84.39 -54.29
CA LEU A 280 54.78 -83.85 -55.55
C LEU A 280 55.36 -84.91 -56.50
N PHE A 281 55.51 -86.18 -56.07
CA PHE A 281 55.88 -87.29 -56.95
C PHE A 281 54.74 -87.77 -57.86
N SER A 282 53.47 -87.49 -57.54
CA SER A 282 52.32 -87.86 -58.38
C SER A 282 51.75 -86.69 -59.20
N THR A 283 52.16 -85.45 -58.93
CA THR A 283 51.62 -84.25 -59.61
C THR A 283 52.29 -83.95 -60.96
N ALA A 284 53.45 -84.55 -61.26
CA ALA A 284 54.09 -84.46 -62.58
C ALA A 284 53.31 -85.21 -63.69
N ASN A 285 52.44 -86.16 -63.33
CA ASN A 285 51.53 -86.84 -64.27
C ASN A 285 50.15 -86.13 -64.40
N GLY A 286 49.88 -85.09 -63.60
CA GLY A 286 48.59 -84.37 -63.56
C GLY A 286 48.57 -83.03 -64.31
N LEU A 287 49.71 -82.56 -64.83
CA LEU A 287 49.87 -81.28 -65.54
C LEU A 287 49.47 -81.36 -67.04
N ILE A 288 48.45 -82.16 -67.37
CA ILE A 288 47.82 -82.20 -68.70
C ILE A 288 46.30 -82.02 -68.57
N SER A 289 45.85 -80.82 -68.18
CA SER A 289 44.63 -80.13 -68.68
C SER A 289 44.18 -78.97 -67.79
N PRO A 290 43.49 -77.96 -68.34
CA PRO A 290 43.59 -76.57 -67.87
C PRO A 290 42.47 -76.09 -66.94
N MET A 291 42.84 -75.08 -66.13
CA MET A 291 42.10 -73.92 -65.59
C MET A 291 40.60 -74.01 -65.27
N SER A 292 40.25 -73.59 -64.04
CA SER A 292 39.09 -72.72 -63.71
C SER A 292 39.16 -72.35 -62.20
N SER A 293 39.49 -71.10 -61.86
CA SER A 293 38.58 -69.99 -61.48
C SER A 293 38.02 -70.14 -60.05
N VAL A 294 38.52 -69.40 -59.04
CA VAL A 294 38.30 -67.96 -58.71
C VAL A 294 37.15 -67.77 -57.70
N ASP A 295 37.45 -66.91 -56.71
CA ASP A 295 36.60 -66.12 -55.80
C ASP A 295 35.84 -66.81 -54.65
N SER A 296 36.07 -66.45 -53.38
CA SER A 296 35.90 -65.17 -52.66
C SER A 296 34.44 -64.89 -52.27
N SER A 297 34.17 -64.75 -50.98
CA SER A 297 33.60 -63.53 -50.39
C SER A 297 33.27 -63.71 -48.91
N ASP A 298 33.76 -62.76 -48.14
CA ASP A 298 33.45 -62.43 -46.74
C ASP A 298 31.95 -62.36 -46.41
N GLY A 299 31.69 -62.58 -45.12
CA GLY A 299 30.67 -61.89 -44.33
C GLY A 299 31.31 -61.40 -43.03
#